data_AF-A0A7S4T1M3-F1
#
_entry.id   AF-A0A7S4T1M3-F1
#
_cell.length_a   1.000
_cell.length_b   1.000
_cell.length_c   1.000
_cell.angle_alpha   90.00
_cell.angle_beta   90.00
_cell.angle_gamma   90.00
#
_symmetry.space_group_name_H-M   'P 1'
#
loop_
_entity.id
_entity.type
_entity.pdbx_description
1 polymer ?
#
loop_
_entity_poly.entity_id
_entity_poly.type
_entity_poly.pdbx_seq_one_letter_code
_entity_poly.pdbx_strand_id
1 'polypeptide(L)'
;MMPVDPWSVLTALIQLAAVGFSPLCVPLVVFINFGFRQEWWAQLHAAGHTHMEATSIWLPAIAIVTYWLNGGVLLLVDRFVRPDVLQQFKFQTDKSFDQQKLCKVCKNILCGQFFVIVPYAYVCALLGKYTPFRVQFPAELPSGRRMFLETLIFILFDELVFFYSHWALHSKIFGVNMYTWIHKIHHEFTAPIGLVASYCHPIEMLVSNAVPLTFGCIVFRTHAYSIMAWTMFAVLGTQFHHCGYRWPWVSPLDHNPDFHDFHHQKFTCNYGLLGWLDSCSDGWTCCTAPASPSWSTSRSSAR
;
A
#
# COMPACT_ATOMS: atom_id res chain seq x y z
N MET A 1 -9.23 21.44 -25.98
CA MET A 1 -8.62 20.44 -25.07
C MET A 1 -7.22 20.92 -24.77
N MET A 2 -6.85 21.07 -23.49
CA MET A 2 -5.43 21.20 -23.16
C MET A 2 -4.73 19.89 -23.57
N PRO A 3 -3.54 19.94 -24.20
CA PRO A 3 -2.81 18.73 -24.53
C PRO A 3 -2.52 17.96 -23.25
N VAL A 4 -2.89 16.67 -23.23
CA VAL A 4 -2.56 15.79 -22.11
C VAL A 4 -1.04 15.62 -22.08
N ASP A 5 -0.41 15.99 -20.97
CA ASP A 5 1.03 15.85 -20.86
C ASP A 5 1.41 14.37 -20.70
N PRO A 6 2.47 13.90 -21.40
CA PRO A 6 2.84 12.49 -21.38
C PRO A 6 3.28 12.01 -20.00
N TRP A 7 3.77 12.90 -19.14
CA TRP A 7 4.25 12.53 -17.80
C TRP A 7 3.09 12.19 -16.85
N SER A 8 1.96 12.88 -16.96
CA SER A 8 0.74 12.53 -16.21
C SER A 8 0.17 11.18 -16.66
N VAL A 9 0.30 10.84 -17.94
CA VAL A 9 -0.04 9.48 -18.45
C VAL A 9 0.87 8.43 -17.85
N LEU A 10 2.18 8.66 -17.85
CA LEU A 10 3.13 7.71 -17.25
C LEU A 10 2.93 7.57 -15.73
N THR A 11 2.65 8.66 -15.03
CA THR A 11 2.33 8.66 -13.60
C THR A 11 1.08 7.81 -13.33
N ALA A 12 0.01 8.03 -14.11
CA ALA A 12 -1.22 7.26 -14.00
C ALA A 12 -0.99 5.75 -14.24
N LEU A 13 -0.19 5.39 -15.25
CA LEU A 13 0.12 3.99 -15.54
C LEU A 13 0.89 3.31 -14.41
N ILE A 14 1.87 3.99 -13.82
CA ILE A 14 2.65 3.47 -12.69
C ILE A 14 1.77 3.34 -11.43
N GLN A 15 0.90 4.31 -11.16
CA GLN A 15 -0.04 4.24 -10.04
C GLN A 15 -1.04 3.09 -10.21
N LEU A 16 -1.52 2.83 -11.44
CA LEU A 16 -2.38 1.69 -11.73
C LEU A 16 -1.64 0.35 -11.58
N ALA A 17 -0.37 0.29 -11.98
CA ALA A 17 0.45 -0.90 -11.80
C ALA A 17 0.62 -1.25 -10.31
N ALA A 18 0.74 -0.25 -9.42
CA ALA A 18 0.83 -0.48 -7.98
C ALA A 18 -0.46 -1.04 -7.33
N VAL A 19 -1.61 -0.98 -8.02
CA VAL A 19 -2.91 -1.46 -7.52
C VAL A 19 -3.54 -2.52 -8.42
N GLY A 20 -2.73 -3.14 -9.29
CA GLY A 20 -3.14 -4.23 -10.18
C GLY A 20 -4.20 -3.85 -11.21
N PHE A 21 -4.32 -2.58 -11.63
CA PHE A 21 -5.37 -2.08 -12.55
C PHE A 21 -6.81 -2.28 -12.05
N SER A 22 -7.03 -2.23 -10.75
CA SER A 22 -8.38 -2.32 -10.17
C SER A 22 -9.36 -1.33 -10.81
N PRO A 23 -10.52 -1.79 -11.33
CA PRO A 23 -11.56 -0.92 -11.88
C PRO A 23 -12.07 0.13 -10.89
N LEU A 24 -11.95 -0.13 -9.58
CA LEU A 24 -12.28 0.82 -8.53
C LEU A 24 -11.25 1.96 -8.41
N CYS A 25 -10.01 1.71 -8.83
CA CYS A 25 -8.91 2.67 -8.75
C CYS A 25 -8.75 3.49 -10.04
N VAL A 26 -9.23 3.00 -11.19
CA VAL A 26 -9.14 3.73 -12.47
C VAL A 26 -9.77 5.13 -12.40
N PRO A 27 -11.01 5.32 -11.90
CA PRO A 27 -11.58 6.66 -11.77
C PRO A 27 -10.75 7.59 -10.87
N LEU A 28 -10.16 7.03 -9.81
CA LEU A 28 -9.33 7.79 -8.87
C LEU A 28 -8.02 8.25 -9.52
N VAL A 29 -7.34 7.37 -10.26
CA VAL A 29 -6.13 7.71 -11.04
C VAL A 29 -6.44 8.78 -12.07
N VAL A 30 -7.54 8.62 -12.82
CA VAL A 30 -7.95 9.60 -13.83
C VAL A 30 -8.23 10.96 -13.19
N PHE A 31 -8.96 10.97 -12.08
CA PHE A 31 -9.25 12.19 -11.35
C PHE A 31 -7.97 12.86 -10.83
N ILE A 32 -7.07 12.13 -10.17
CA ILE A 32 -5.85 12.69 -9.58
C ILE A 32 -4.90 13.27 -10.64
N ASN A 33 -4.72 12.59 -11.77
CA ASN A 33 -3.73 13.00 -12.78
C ASN A 33 -4.28 13.97 -13.83
N PHE A 34 -5.60 13.96 -14.10
CA PHE A 34 -6.20 14.74 -15.19
C PHE A 34 -7.42 15.56 -14.78
N GLY A 35 -8.11 15.20 -13.71
CA GLY A 35 -9.35 15.85 -13.28
C GLY A 35 -9.18 16.92 -12.20
N PHE A 36 -8.21 16.74 -11.31
CA PHE A 36 -7.94 17.64 -10.20
C PHE A 36 -7.31 18.94 -10.73
N ARG A 37 -7.88 20.07 -10.35
CA ARG A 37 -7.53 21.34 -10.96
C ARG A 37 -6.62 22.22 -10.11
N GLN A 38 -5.80 23.00 -10.79
CA GLN A 38 -4.91 23.99 -10.19
C GLN A 38 -5.67 25.00 -9.32
N GLU A 39 -6.89 25.40 -9.70
CA GLU A 39 -7.66 26.39 -8.93
C GLU A 39 -8.05 25.85 -7.55
N TRP A 40 -8.38 24.55 -7.45
CA TRP A 40 -8.73 23.91 -6.18
C TRP A 40 -7.51 23.82 -5.25
N TRP A 41 -6.34 23.47 -5.80
CA TRP A 41 -5.10 23.46 -5.02
C TRP A 41 -4.72 24.87 -4.54
N ALA A 42 -4.79 25.85 -5.43
CA ALA A 42 -4.45 27.24 -5.12
C ALA A 42 -5.38 27.83 -4.05
N GLN A 43 -6.67 27.44 -4.02
CA GLN A 43 -7.61 27.83 -2.97
C GLN A 43 -7.18 27.36 -1.58
N LEU A 44 -6.66 26.13 -1.46
CA LEU A 44 -6.14 25.62 -0.18
C LEU A 44 -4.96 26.48 0.30
N HIS A 45 -4.08 26.88 -0.62
CA HIS A 45 -2.97 27.76 -0.27
C HIS A 45 -3.44 29.18 0.09
N ALA A 46 -4.40 29.73 -0.67
CA ALA A 46 -4.98 31.05 -0.41
C ALA A 46 -5.77 31.11 0.91
N ALA A 47 -6.32 29.98 1.37
CA ALA A 47 -6.97 29.84 2.68
C ALA A 47 -5.97 29.87 3.86
N GLY A 48 -4.66 29.96 3.59
CA GLY A 48 -3.63 30.05 4.61
C GLY A 48 -3.14 28.70 5.14
N HIS A 49 -3.50 27.59 4.48
CA HIS A 49 -3.02 26.27 4.89
C HIS A 49 -1.51 26.12 4.72
N THR A 50 -0.94 25.32 5.60
CA THR A 50 0.49 25.17 5.77
C THR A 50 0.97 23.76 5.46
N HIS A 51 2.26 23.62 5.17
CA HIS A 51 2.91 22.31 5.08
C HIS A 51 2.77 21.48 6.38
N MET A 52 2.62 22.14 7.54
CA MET A 52 2.37 21.49 8.82
C MET A 52 1.03 20.78 8.81
N GLU A 53 -0.06 21.45 8.42
CA GLU A 53 -1.39 20.85 8.33
C GLU A 53 -1.44 19.76 7.25
N ALA A 54 -0.85 20.02 6.09
CA ALA A 54 -0.75 19.05 5.00
C ALA A 54 -0.09 17.74 5.45
N THR A 55 0.98 17.83 6.25
CA THR A 55 1.74 16.66 6.70
C THR A 55 1.12 15.99 7.93
N SER A 56 0.71 16.76 8.94
CA SER A 56 0.26 16.21 10.23
C SER A 56 -1.22 15.88 10.31
N ILE A 57 -2.05 16.43 9.41
CA ILE A 57 -3.50 16.23 9.40
C ILE A 57 -3.95 15.56 8.11
N TRP A 58 -3.68 16.17 6.96
CA TRP A 58 -4.28 15.70 5.70
C TRP A 58 -3.69 14.38 5.24
N LEU A 59 -2.36 14.22 5.30
CA LEU A 59 -1.69 12.99 4.91
C LEU A 59 -2.17 11.76 5.71
N PRO A 60 -2.17 11.75 7.06
CA PRO A 60 -2.71 10.63 7.81
C PRO A 60 -4.23 10.47 7.63
N ALA A 61 -4.99 11.56 7.47
CA ALA A 61 -6.43 11.46 7.20
C ALA A 61 -6.71 10.76 5.86
N ILE A 62 -5.97 11.12 4.80
CA ILE A 62 -6.06 10.48 3.48
C ILE A 62 -5.72 8.99 3.59
N ALA A 63 -4.64 8.63 4.31
CA ALA A 63 -4.27 7.25 4.53
C ALA A 63 -5.39 6.46 5.23
N ILE A 64 -5.89 7.00 6.36
CA ILE A 64 -6.93 6.36 7.19
C ILE A 64 -8.24 6.21 6.43
N VAL A 65 -8.71 7.28 5.78
CA VAL A 65 -9.97 7.25 5.01
C VAL A 65 -9.86 6.26 3.85
N THR A 66 -8.77 6.30 3.08
CA THR A 66 -8.54 5.35 1.98
C THR A 66 -8.55 3.92 2.49
N TYR A 67 -7.85 3.66 3.60
CA TYR A 67 -7.74 2.34 4.21
C TYR A 67 -9.10 1.76 4.61
N TRP A 68 -9.94 2.54 5.30
CA TRP A 68 -11.24 2.08 5.76
C TRP A 68 -12.27 1.97 4.64
N LEU A 69 -12.24 2.87 3.65
CA LEU A 69 -13.13 2.80 2.50
C LEU A 69 -12.82 1.56 1.66
N ASN A 70 -11.57 1.39 1.22
CA ASN A 70 -11.20 0.25 0.37
C ASN A 70 -11.22 -1.07 1.13
N GLY A 71 -10.69 -1.11 2.36
CA GLY A 71 -10.75 -2.29 3.22
C GLY A 71 -12.19 -2.71 3.56
N GLY A 72 -13.08 -1.74 3.76
CA GLY A 72 -14.51 -1.97 3.93
C GLY A 72 -15.15 -2.59 2.68
N VAL A 73 -14.85 -2.06 1.49
CA VAL A 73 -15.33 -2.64 0.21
C VAL A 73 -14.82 -4.08 0.05
N LEU A 74 -13.53 -4.33 0.27
CA LEU A 74 -12.95 -5.68 0.16
C LEU A 74 -13.56 -6.65 1.18
N LEU A 75 -13.85 -6.20 2.41
CA LEU A 75 -14.55 -7.00 3.42
C LEU A 75 -15.99 -7.32 2.99
N LEU A 76 -16.71 -6.35 2.42
CA LEU A 76 -18.07 -6.58 1.91
C LEU A 76 -18.07 -7.59 0.75
N VAL A 77 -17.05 -7.52 -0.12
CA VAL A 77 -16.86 -8.49 -1.20
C VAL A 77 -16.61 -9.89 -0.63
N ASP A 78 -15.63 -10.05 0.27
CA ASP A 78 -15.32 -11.35 0.90
C ASP A 78 -16.53 -11.93 1.66
N ARG A 79 -17.35 -11.07 2.28
CA ARG A 79 -18.47 -11.51 3.13
C ARG A 79 -19.78 -11.78 2.39
N PHE A 80 -20.14 -10.96 1.41
CA PHE A 80 -21.50 -10.93 0.86
C PHE A 80 -21.58 -11.24 -0.63
N VAL A 81 -20.47 -11.17 -1.37
CA VAL A 81 -20.50 -11.37 -2.83
C VAL A 81 -20.20 -12.83 -3.16
N ARG A 82 -21.25 -13.56 -3.59
CA ARG A 82 -21.23 -14.89 -4.25
C ARG A 82 -19.93 -15.68 -4.02
N PRO A 83 -19.74 -16.27 -2.83
CA PRO A 83 -18.50 -16.96 -2.47
C PRO A 83 -18.12 -18.02 -3.50
N ASP A 84 -19.08 -18.75 -4.06
CA ASP A 84 -18.82 -19.78 -5.09
C ASP A 84 -18.18 -19.20 -6.37
N VAL A 85 -18.57 -17.99 -6.79
CA VAL A 85 -18.00 -17.34 -7.98
C VAL A 85 -16.66 -16.70 -7.65
N LEU A 86 -16.46 -16.23 -6.43
CA LEU A 86 -15.21 -15.59 -6.02
C LEU A 86 -14.14 -16.61 -5.58
N GLN A 87 -14.54 -17.83 -5.21
CA GLN A 87 -13.64 -18.87 -4.71
C GLN A 87 -12.55 -19.23 -5.72
N GLN A 88 -12.87 -19.21 -7.02
CA GLN A 88 -11.89 -19.44 -8.09
C GLN A 88 -10.77 -18.38 -8.16
N PHE A 89 -11.01 -17.18 -7.62
CA PHE A 89 -10.02 -16.11 -7.56
C PHE A 89 -9.27 -16.08 -6.22
N LYS A 90 -9.67 -16.91 -5.24
CA LYS A 90 -9.05 -16.94 -3.92
C LYS A 90 -7.74 -17.72 -4.00
N PHE A 91 -6.66 -17.15 -3.47
CA PHE A 91 -5.35 -17.78 -3.52
C PHE A 91 -5.29 -19.01 -2.57
N GLN A 92 -5.68 -18.83 -1.30
CA GLN A 92 -5.82 -19.94 -0.34
C GLN A 92 -7.29 -20.40 -0.27
N THR A 93 -7.68 -21.31 -1.18
CA THR A 93 -9.07 -21.74 -1.40
C THR A 93 -9.71 -22.48 -0.22
N ASP A 94 -8.90 -23.05 0.67
CA ASP A 94 -9.31 -23.84 1.84
C ASP A 94 -9.48 -23.01 3.12
N LYS A 95 -9.11 -21.72 3.09
CA LYS A 95 -9.14 -20.84 4.26
C LYS A 95 -10.13 -19.70 4.11
N SER A 96 -10.69 -19.27 5.24
CA SER A 96 -11.58 -18.11 5.34
C SER A 96 -11.25 -17.30 6.59
N PHE A 97 -11.59 -16.01 6.54
CA PHE A 97 -11.38 -15.11 7.67
C PHE A 97 -12.42 -15.39 8.77
N ASP A 98 -11.93 -15.58 10.00
CA ASP A 98 -12.79 -15.71 11.18
C ASP A 98 -13.38 -14.35 11.58
N GLN A 99 -14.66 -14.18 11.24
CA GLN A 99 -15.42 -12.94 11.47
C GLN A 99 -15.52 -12.56 12.95
N GLN A 100 -15.37 -13.50 13.88
CA GLN A 100 -15.39 -13.20 15.32
C GLN A 100 -14.17 -12.35 15.74
N LYS A 101 -13.08 -12.42 14.97
CA LYS A 101 -11.85 -11.65 15.22
C LYS A 101 -11.92 -10.23 14.64
N LEU A 102 -12.94 -9.86 13.88
CA LEU A 102 -13.01 -8.55 13.22
C LEU A 102 -12.90 -7.39 14.22
N CYS A 103 -13.59 -7.48 15.36
CA CYS A 103 -13.52 -6.44 16.41
C CYS A 103 -12.08 -6.28 16.97
N LYS A 104 -11.35 -7.39 17.14
CA LYS A 104 -9.95 -7.38 17.57
C LYS A 104 -9.08 -6.66 16.54
N VAL A 105 -9.25 -7.02 15.26
CA VAL A 105 -8.51 -6.42 14.13
C VAL A 105 -8.77 -4.93 14.06
N CYS A 106 -10.04 -4.51 14.04
CA CYS A 106 -10.40 -3.09 13.95
C CYS A 106 -9.86 -2.27 15.13
N LYS A 107 -9.95 -2.79 16.36
CA LYS A 107 -9.39 -2.11 17.54
C LYS A 107 -7.88 -1.92 17.44
N ASN A 108 -7.15 -2.95 17.02
CA ASN A 108 -5.69 -2.86 16.85
C ASN A 108 -5.33 -1.79 15.80
N ILE A 109 -5.99 -1.79 14.64
CA ILE A 109 -5.75 -0.83 13.56
C ILE A 109 -6.05 0.59 14.01
N LEU A 110 -7.22 0.83 14.62
CA LEU A 110 -7.61 2.15 15.11
C LEU A 110 -6.62 2.68 16.16
N CYS A 111 -6.18 1.82 17.09
CA CYS A 111 -5.14 2.18 18.06
C CYS A 111 -3.82 2.53 17.36
N GLY A 112 -3.37 1.72 16.39
CA GLY A 112 -2.15 2.00 15.63
C GLY A 112 -2.24 3.30 14.82
N GLN A 113 -3.36 3.55 14.16
CA GLN A 113 -3.60 4.79 13.42
C GLN A 113 -3.56 6.02 14.33
N PHE A 114 -4.25 5.96 15.48
CA PHE A 114 -4.34 7.11 16.39
C PHE A 114 -3.09 7.33 17.23
N PHE A 115 -2.44 6.26 17.73
CA PHE A 115 -1.31 6.37 18.65
C PHE A 115 0.06 6.20 17.99
N VAL A 116 0.13 5.76 16.73
CA VAL A 116 1.40 5.64 15.98
C VAL A 116 1.40 6.54 14.76
N ILE A 117 0.47 6.37 13.82
CA ILE A 117 0.49 7.09 12.54
C ILE A 117 0.31 8.60 12.73
N VAL A 118 -0.69 9.03 13.51
CA VAL A 118 -0.94 10.47 13.74
C VAL A 118 0.22 11.15 14.48
N PRO A 119 0.74 10.63 15.61
CA PRO A 119 1.92 11.19 16.27
C PRO A 119 3.15 11.19 15.36
N TYR A 120 3.38 10.12 14.59
CA TYR A 120 4.48 10.06 13.62
C TYR A 120 4.37 11.18 12.57
N ALA A 121 3.21 11.35 11.96
CA ALA A 121 2.96 12.41 10.99
C ALA A 121 3.18 13.81 11.58
N TYR A 122 2.78 14.01 12.85
CA TYR A 122 3.06 15.26 13.57
C TYR A 122 4.55 15.49 13.82
N VAL A 123 5.30 14.45 14.21
CA VAL A 123 6.77 14.52 14.35
C VAL A 123 7.43 14.85 13.01
N CYS A 124 7.02 14.21 11.91
CA CYS A 124 7.52 14.52 10.57
C CYS A 124 7.24 15.98 10.17
N ALA A 125 6.05 16.51 10.50
CA ALA A 125 5.72 17.90 10.28
C ALA A 125 6.64 18.83 11.09
N LEU A 126 6.84 18.55 12.38
CA LEU A 126 7.76 19.32 13.24
C LEU A 126 9.20 19.29 12.71
N LEU A 127 9.69 18.13 12.29
CA LEU A 127 11.01 18.03 11.65
C LEU A 127 11.08 18.90 10.39
N GLY A 128 10.01 18.93 9.59
CA GLY A 128 9.92 19.79 8.42
C GLY A 128 9.91 21.29 8.73
N LYS A 129 9.43 21.69 9.93
CA LYS A 129 9.50 23.08 10.40
C LYS A 129 10.92 23.51 10.73
N TYR A 130 11.73 22.63 11.31
CA TYR A 130 13.06 22.96 11.83
C TYR A 130 14.22 22.52 10.93
N THR A 131 13.95 21.78 9.85
CA THR A 131 14.97 21.25 8.94
C THR A 131 14.60 21.54 7.48
N PRO A 132 15.56 21.44 6.53
CA PRO A 132 15.23 21.52 5.12
C PRO A 132 14.44 20.31 4.60
N PHE A 133 14.39 19.20 5.35
CA PHE A 133 13.72 17.95 5.00
C PHE A 133 12.21 18.04 5.27
N ARG A 134 11.50 18.76 4.41
CA ARG A 134 10.05 18.98 4.51
C ARG A 134 9.33 18.72 3.21
N VAL A 135 8.10 18.23 3.33
CA VAL A 135 7.12 18.26 2.24
C VAL A 135 6.85 19.70 1.83
N GLN A 136 6.87 19.97 0.53
CA GLN A 136 6.62 21.30 -0.03
C GLN A 136 5.12 21.48 -0.28
N PHE A 137 4.60 22.64 0.13
CA PHE A 137 3.20 23.03 -0.09
C PHE A 137 3.13 24.38 -0.83
N PRO A 138 3.59 24.45 -2.10
CA PRO A 138 3.47 25.67 -2.92
C PRO A 138 2.04 25.83 -3.47
N ALA A 139 1.74 27.04 -3.95
CA ALA A 139 0.43 27.38 -4.55
C ALA A 139 0.14 26.62 -5.85
N GLU A 140 1.18 26.23 -6.57
CA GLU A 140 1.10 25.54 -7.86
C GLU A 140 1.11 24.02 -7.65
N LEU A 141 0.32 23.30 -8.42
CA LEU A 141 0.39 21.84 -8.52
C LEU A 141 1.75 21.41 -9.08
N PRO A 142 2.20 20.19 -8.77
CA PRO A 142 3.43 19.69 -9.36
C PRO A 142 3.20 19.53 -10.87
N SER A 143 4.20 19.88 -11.67
CA SER A 143 4.17 19.53 -13.10
C SER A 143 4.11 18.01 -13.25
N GLY A 144 3.52 17.51 -14.34
CA GLY A 144 3.43 16.06 -14.58
C GLY A 144 4.81 15.37 -14.50
N ARG A 145 5.87 16.02 -15.01
CA ARG A 145 7.26 15.51 -14.90
C ARG A 145 7.72 15.42 -13.44
N ARG A 146 7.43 16.44 -12.62
CA ARG A 146 7.78 16.42 -11.20
C ARG A 146 7.06 15.29 -10.47
N MET A 147 5.74 15.17 -10.68
CA MET A 147 4.92 14.14 -10.05
C MET A 147 5.37 12.73 -10.45
N PHE A 148 5.74 12.53 -11.73
CA PHE A 148 6.31 11.28 -12.21
C PHE A 148 7.62 10.92 -11.50
N LEU A 149 8.58 11.84 -11.45
CA LEU A 149 9.87 11.61 -10.80
C LEU A 149 9.74 11.38 -9.30
N GLU A 150 8.87 12.15 -8.63
CA GLU A 150 8.56 11.96 -7.21
C GLU A 150 7.91 10.57 -6.97
N THR A 151 7.00 10.13 -7.84
CA THR A 151 6.40 8.79 -7.77
C THR A 151 7.44 7.68 -7.92
N LEU A 152 8.40 7.82 -8.85
CA LEU A 152 9.51 6.87 -8.97
C LEU A 152 10.38 6.83 -7.71
N ILE A 153 10.69 7.99 -7.12
CA ILE A 153 11.42 8.08 -5.85
C ILE A 153 10.65 7.34 -4.76
N PHE A 154 9.32 7.56 -4.66
CA PHE A 154 8.51 6.92 -3.65
C PHE A 154 8.55 5.40 -3.78
N ILE A 155 8.33 4.86 -4.97
CA ILE A 155 8.36 3.42 -5.23
C ILE A 155 9.72 2.81 -4.89
N LEU A 156 10.81 3.45 -5.32
CA LEU A 156 12.17 2.93 -5.08
C LEU A 156 12.52 2.91 -3.60
N PHE A 157 12.21 3.99 -2.87
CA PHE A 157 12.52 4.06 -1.44
C PHE A 157 11.56 3.25 -0.59
N ASP A 158 10.30 3.11 -1.01
CA ASP A 158 9.35 2.23 -0.33
C ASP A 158 9.81 0.77 -0.46
N GLU A 159 10.13 0.29 -1.67
CA GLU A 159 10.71 -1.05 -1.88
C GLU A 159 11.98 -1.26 -1.04
N LEU A 160 12.90 -0.30 -1.07
CA LEU A 160 14.17 -0.41 -0.35
C LEU A 160 13.98 -0.49 1.18
N VAL A 161 13.26 0.47 1.75
CA VAL A 161 13.10 0.59 3.20
C VAL A 161 12.15 -0.48 3.73
N PHE A 162 11.09 -0.81 2.98
CA PHE A 162 10.18 -1.89 3.32
C PHE A 162 10.91 -3.23 3.33
N PHE A 163 11.62 -3.59 2.25
CA PHE A 163 12.31 -4.88 2.17
C PHE A 163 13.23 -5.11 3.36
N TYR A 164 14.13 -4.17 3.67
CA TYR A 164 15.09 -4.35 4.75
C TYR A 164 14.43 -4.31 6.14
N SER A 165 13.44 -3.44 6.35
CA SER A 165 12.71 -3.41 7.63
C SER A 165 11.91 -4.70 7.85
N HIS A 166 11.25 -5.20 6.82
CA HIS A 166 10.45 -6.41 6.87
C HIS A 166 11.32 -7.67 7.04
N TRP A 167 12.40 -7.79 6.27
CA TRP A 167 13.40 -8.85 6.48
C TRP A 167 14.00 -8.81 7.89
N ALA A 168 14.30 -7.61 8.40
CA ALA A 168 14.79 -7.41 9.77
C ALA A 168 13.76 -7.88 10.81
N LEU A 169 12.47 -7.63 10.58
CA LEU A 169 11.37 -8.13 11.42
C LEU A 169 11.25 -9.66 11.41
N HIS A 170 11.73 -10.34 10.36
CA HIS A 170 11.83 -11.80 10.32
C HIS A 170 13.16 -12.37 10.83
N SER A 171 14.09 -11.50 11.25
CA SER A 171 15.45 -11.88 11.61
C SER A 171 15.71 -11.84 13.11
N LYS A 172 16.87 -12.39 13.51
CA LYS A 172 17.42 -12.20 14.87
C LYS A 172 18.36 -10.99 14.86
N ILE A 173 17.99 -9.94 15.58
CA ILE A 173 18.77 -8.71 15.68
C ILE A 173 19.26 -8.56 17.12
N PHE A 174 20.58 -8.44 17.31
CA PHE A 174 21.21 -8.37 18.64
C PHE A 174 20.78 -9.52 19.59
N GLY A 175 20.58 -10.72 19.04
CA GLY A 175 20.14 -11.89 19.81
C GLY A 175 18.64 -11.98 20.09
N VAL A 176 17.86 -10.95 19.74
CA VAL A 176 16.41 -10.92 19.93
C VAL A 176 15.70 -11.33 18.63
N ASN A 177 14.77 -12.27 18.71
CA ASN A 177 13.98 -12.74 17.56
C ASN A 177 12.83 -11.75 17.29
N MET A 178 13.02 -10.85 16.32
CA MET A 178 12.05 -9.79 16.01
C MET A 178 10.68 -10.34 15.61
N TYR A 179 10.65 -11.50 14.93
CA TYR A 179 9.39 -12.10 14.49
C TYR A 179 8.51 -12.41 15.69
N THR A 180 9.05 -13.12 16.69
CA THR A 180 8.27 -13.53 17.87
C THR A 180 7.77 -12.35 18.71
N TRP A 181 8.51 -11.24 18.72
CA TRP A 181 8.23 -10.09 19.58
C TRP A 181 7.34 -9.04 18.91
N ILE A 182 7.51 -8.83 17.61
CA ILE A 182 6.90 -7.71 16.89
C ILE A 182 6.00 -8.26 15.78
N HIS A 183 6.54 -9.07 14.88
CA HIS A 183 5.88 -9.36 13.61
C HIS A 183 4.88 -10.53 13.63
N LYS A 184 4.91 -11.35 14.68
CA LYS A 184 3.99 -12.49 14.85
C LYS A 184 2.53 -12.05 14.92
N ILE A 185 2.24 -10.81 15.35
CA ILE A 185 0.87 -10.28 15.36
C ILE A 185 0.34 -10.15 13.93
N HIS A 186 1.15 -9.63 13.02
CA HIS A 186 0.80 -9.49 11.61
C HIS A 186 0.50 -10.86 10.96
N HIS A 187 1.34 -11.85 11.28
CA HIS A 187 1.20 -13.23 10.82
C HIS A 187 0.17 -14.07 11.59
N GLU A 188 -0.65 -13.48 12.46
CA GLU A 188 -1.74 -14.21 13.12
C GLU A 188 -2.73 -14.80 12.10
N PHE A 189 -2.89 -14.16 10.95
CA PHE A 189 -3.81 -14.55 9.89
C PHE A 189 -3.05 -15.03 8.65
N THR A 190 -2.74 -16.33 8.62
CA THR A 190 -2.03 -16.94 7.48
C THR A 190 -2.76 -16.91 6.14
N ALA A 191 -4.04 -16.52 6.12
CA ALA A 191 -4.82 -16.16 4.93
C ALA A 191 -5.47 -14.80 5.20
N PRO A 192 -4.77 -13.69 4.89
CA PRO A 192 -5.23 -12.37 5.25
C PRO A 192 -6.41 -11.91 4.39
N ILE A 193 -7.08 -10.86 4.85
CA ILE A 193 -7.98 -10.03 4.07
C ILE A 193 -7.41 -8.60 4.04
N GLY A 194 -7.90 -7.73 3.16
CA GLY A 194 -7.35 -6.38 3.00
C GLY A 194 -7.25 -5.55 4.29
N LEU A 195 -8.17 -5.75 5.25
CA LEU A 195 -8.11 -5.09 6.57
C LEU A 195 -6.99 -5.62 7.48
N VAL A 196 -6.49 -6.83 7.28
CA VAL A 196 -5.38 -7.37 8.09
C VAL A 196 -4.05 -6.73 7.71
N ALA A 197 -3.97 -6.04 6.57
CA ALA A 197 -2.74 -5.42 6.06
C ALA A 197 -2.06 -4.43 7.02
N SER A 198 -2.77 -3.91 8.02
CA SER A 198 -2.20 -3.07 9.06
C SER A 198 -2.58 -3.54 10.48
N TYR A 199 -3.03 -4.79 10.60
CA TYR A 199 -3.14 -5.46 11.88
C TYR A 199 -1.74 -5.90 12.31
N CYS A 200 -1.11 -5.14 13.20
CA CYS A 200 0.28 -5.40 13.58
C CYS A 200 0.65 -4.81 14.95
N HIS A 201 1.89 -5.04 15.34
CA HIS A 201 2.47 -4.41 16.51
C HIS A 201 2.73 -2.91 16.27
N PRO A 202 2.58 -2.01 17.28
CA PRO A 202 2.83 -0.58 17.10
C PRO A 202 4.20 -0.22 16.51
N ILE A 203 5.25 -0.96 16.88
CA ILE A 203 6.60 -0.76 16.31
C ILE A 203 6.62 -1.09 14.82
N GLU A 204 5.99 -2.20 14.40
CA GLU A 204 5.89 -2.57 12.99
C GLU A 204 5.11 -1.54 12.18
N MET A 205 3.99 -1.05 12.72
CA MET A 205 3.21 0.03 12.11
C MET A 205 4.10 1.25 11.81
N LEU A 206 5.07 1.55 12.68
CA LEU A 206 6.03 2.62 12.45
C LEU A 206 7.09 2.24 11.42
N VAL A 207 7.84 1.14 11.66
CA VAL A 207 9.08 0.85 10.94
C VAL A 207 8.89 0.19 9.58
N SER A 208 7.78 -0.53 9.38
CA SER A 208 7.49 -1.26 8.14
C SER A 208 6.23 -0.78 7.43
N ASN A 209 5.44 0.15 8.01
CA ASN A 209 4.34 0.79 7.28
C ASN A 209 4.57 2.30 7.09
N ALA A 210 4.66 3.08 8.18
CA ALA A 210 4.69 4.53 8.09
C ALA A 210 6.01 5.10 7.54
N VAL A 211 7.15 4.57 8.01
CA VAL A 211 8.48 5.01 7.60
C VAL A 211 8.76 4.69 6.13
N PRO A 212 8.61 3.43 5.64
CA PRO A 212 8.85 3.14 4.22
C PRO A 212 8.03 4.04 3.28
N LEU A 213 6.74 4.19 3.58
CA LEU A 213 5.79 4.98 2.78
C LEU A 213 6.22 6.44 2.61
N THR A 214 6.87 7.03 3.62
CA THR A 214 7.13 8.48 3.69
C THR A 214 8.61 8.84 3.64
N PHE A 215 9.53 7.88 3.77
CA PHE A 215 10.97 8.13 3.87
C PHE A 215 11.52 8.88 2.66
N GLY A 216 11.27 8.37 1.44
CA GLY A 216 11.67 9.04 0.20
C GLY A 216 11.05 10.44 0.07
N CYS A 217 9.85 10.64 0.60
CA CYS A 217 9.15 11.92 0.50
C CYS A 217 9.82 13.04 1.30
N ILE A 218 10.25 12.71 2.51
CA ILE A 218 10.88 13.64 3.45
C ILE A 218 12.30 13.99 2.98
N VAL A 219 13.07 12.97 2.58
CA VAL A 219 14.46 13.15 2.12
C VAL A 219 14.54 14.01 0.86
N PHE A 220 13.63 13.79 -0.10
CA PHE A 220 13.65 14.50 -1.39
C PHE A 220 12.76 15.75 -1.45
N ARG A 221 12.19 16.17 -0.33
CA ARG A 221 11.42 17.43 -0.21
C ARG A 221 10.29 17.54 -1.24
N THR A 222 9.54 16.45 -1.36
CA THR A 222 8.56 16.27 -2.43
C THR A 222 7.31 17.14 -2.27
N HIS A 223 6.54 17.28 -3.34
CA HIS A 223 5.32 18.07 -3.34
C HIS A 223 4.21 17.39 -2.52
N ALA A 224 3.47 18.16 -1.72
CA ALA A 224 2.38 17.68 -0.88
C ALA A 224 1.31 16.92 -1.67
N TYR A 225 0.90 17.45 -2.82
CA TYR A 225 -0.02 16.76 -3.72
C TYR A 225 0.49 15.38 -4.16
N SER A 226 1.77 15.27 -4.54
CA SER A 226 2.36 14.00 -4.99
C SER A 226 2.39 12.96 -3.89
N ILE A 227 2.82 13.32 -2.67
CA ILE A 227 2.83 12.38 -1.54
C ILE A 227 1.41 11.99 -1.12
N MET A 228 0.43 12.90 -1.17
CA MET A 228 -0.97 12.57 -0.89
C MET A 228 -1.54 11.57 -1.91
N ALA A 229 -1.25 11.79 -3.20
CA ALA A 229 -1.61 10.86 -4.26
C ALA A 229 -0.95 9.49 -4.04
N TRP A 230 0.37 9.48 -3.80
CA TRP A 230 1.13 8.28 -3.49
C TRP A 230 0.57 7.51 -2.30
N THR A 231 0.29 8.18 -1.19
CA THR A 231 -0.28 7.57 0.01
C THR A 231 -1.59 6.87 -0.27
N MET A 232 -2.48 7.45 -1.10
CA MET A 232 -3.70 6.76 -1.52
C MET A 232 -3.38 5.46 -2.27
N PHE A 233 -2.54 5.52 -3.31
CA PHE A 233 -2.24 4.35 -4.14
C PHE A 233 -1.44 3.28 -3.41
N ALA A 234 -0.50 3.66 -2.56
CA ALA A 234 0.26 2.73 -1.74
C ALA A 234 -0.65 2.01 -0.74
N VAL A 235 -1.56 2.72 -0.06
CA VAL A 235 -2.55 2.10 0.85
C VAL A 235 -3.46 1.12 0.10
N LEU A 236 -3.95 1.52 -1.08
CA LEU A 236 -4.75 0.65 -1.95
C LEU A 236 -3.96 -0.60 -2.38
N GLY A 237 -2.70 -0.43 -2.79
CA GLY A 237 -1.80 -1.50 -3.19
C GLY A 237 -1.51 -2.47 -2.05
N THR A 238 -1.15 -1.97 -0.87
CA THR A 238 -0.93 -2.78 0.34
C THR A 238 -2.16 -3.61 0.68
N GLN A 239 -3.37 -3.04 0.65
CA GLN A 239 -4.59 -3.82 0.90
C GLN A 239 -4.88 -4.82 -0.22
N PHE A 240 -4.57 -4.48 -1.47
CA PHE A 240 -4.67 -5.41 -2.60
C PHE A 240 -3.71 -6.60 -2.41
N HIS A 241 -2.47 -6.38 -1.99
CA HIS A 241 -1.49 -7.45 -1.72
C HIS A 241 -1.95 -8.42 -0.62
N HIS A 242 -2.82 -7.96 0.30
CA HIS A 242 -3.37 -8.75 1.41
C HIS A 242 -4.80 -9.22 1.18
N CYS A 243 -5.41 -8.92 0.02
CA CYS A 243 -6.85 -9.13 -0.14
C CYS A 243 -7.23 -10.61 -0.26
N GLY A 244 -6.27 -11.49 -0.53
CA GLY A 244 -6.49 -12.94 -0.71
C GLY A 244 -7.08 -13.32 -2.06
N TYR A 245 -7.25 -12.36 -2.98
CA TYR A 245 -7.88 -12.56 -4.30
C TYR A 245 -6.99 -12.12 -5.46
N ARG A 246 -6.63 -13.06 -6.33
CA ARG A 246 -6.04 -12.74 -7.63
C ARG A 246 -7.16 -12.41 -8.63
N TRP A 247 -7.49 -11.13 -8.71
CA TRP A 247 -8.55 -10.65 -9.60
C TRP A 247 -8.21 -10.82 -11.09
N PRO A 248 -9.22 -10.96 -11.98
CA PRO A 248 -8.99 -11.22 -13.40
C PRO A 248 -8.35 -10.06 -14.18
N TRP A 249 -8.32 -8.85 -13.60
CA TRP A 249 -7.69 -7.66 -14.20
C TRP A 249 -6.22 -7.48 -13.78
N VAL A 250 -5.72 -8.30 -12.86
CA VAL A 250 -4.32 -8.25 -12.42
C VAL A 250 -3.42 -8.66 -13.59
N SER A 251 -2.45 -7.81 -13.90
CA SER A 251 -1.49 -8.07 -14.97
C SER A 251 -0.74 -9.39 -14.72
N PRO A 252 -0.45 -10.21 -15.75
CA PRO A 252 0.44 -11.36 -15.60
C PRO A 252 1.86 -10.99 -15.12
N LEU A 253 2.25 -9.72 -15.27
CA LEU A 253 3.53 -9.19 -14.79
C LEU A 253 3.49 -8.76 -13.32
N ASP A 254 2.31 -8.71 -12.70
CA ASP A 254 2.14 -8.40 -11.30
C ASP A 254 2.04 -9.70 -10.49
N HIS A 255 3.01 -9.90 -9.61
CA HIS A 255 3.07 -11.08 -8.75
C HIS A 255 2.17 -10.96 -7.53
N ASN A 256 1.67 -9.77 -7.21
CA ASN A 256 0.72 -9.59 -6.11
C ASN A 256 -0.72 -9.90 -6.56
N PRO A 257 -1.58 -10.41 -5.66
CA PRO A 257 -1.32 -10.66 -4.24
C PRO A 257 -0.57 -11.96 -3.93
N ASP A 258 -0.43 -12.88 -4.89
CA ASP A 258 0.12 -14.23 -4.69
C ASP A 258 1.48 -14.21 -3.96
N PHE A 259 2.34 -13.25 -4.32
CA PHE A 259 3.66 -13.07 -3.74
C PHE A 259 3.62 -12.87 -2.22
N HIS A 260 2.80 -11.92 -1.75
CA HIS A 260 2.69 -11.59 -0.34
C HIS A 260 1.76 -12.55 0.42
N ASP A 261 0.71 -13.06 -0.21
CA ASP A 261 -0.14 -14.09 0.39
C ASP A 261 0.67 -15.38 0.66
N PHE A 262 1.57 -15.75 -0.26
CA PHE A 262 2.50 -16.86 -0.05
C PHE A 262 3.51 -16.58 1.08
N HIS A 263 3.92 -15.32 1.26
CA HIS A 263 4.72 -14.92 2.43
C HIS A 263 3.97 -15.20 3.75
N HIS A 264 2.69 -14.84 3.85
CA HIS A 264 1.84 -15.16 5.01
C HIS A 264 1.63 -16.67 5.24
N GLN A 265 1.91 -17.49 4.23
CA GLN A 265 1.88 -18.95 4.34
C GLN A 265 3.22 -19.56 4.79
N LYS A 266 4.36 -19.00 4.34
CA LYS A 266 5.71 -19.59 4.52
C LYS A 266 6.60 -18.85 5.52
N PHE A 267 6.40 -17.55 5.72
CA PHE A 267 7.11 -16.68 6.67
C PHE A 267 8.62 -16.48 6.43
N THR A 268 9.23 -17.09 5.41
CA THR A 268 10.70 -17.09 5.26
C THR A 268 11.18 -16.53 3.91
N CYS A 269 10.26 -15.99 3.11
CA CYS A 269 10.50 -15.54 1.74
C CYS A 269 9.56 -14.38 1.38
N ASN A 270 9.82 -13.66 0.30
CA ASN A 270 8.98 -12.62 -0.30
C ASN A 270 8.78 -11.42 0.64
N TYR A 271 9.89 -10.74 0.97
CA TYR A 271 9.91 -9.62 1.93
C TYR A 271 9.64 -8.26 1.27
N GLY A 272 9.87 -8.11 -0.03
CA GLY A 272 9.68 -6.85 -0.75
C GLY A 272 8.22 -6.54 -1.10
N LEU A 273 7.99 -5.38 -1.69
CA LEU A 273 6.72 -4.97 -2.26
C LEU A 273 6.61 -5.43 -3.73
N LEU A 274 7.69 -5.21 -4.48
CA LEU A 274 7.79 -5.51 -5.92
C LEU A 274 8.55 -6.82 -6.21
N GLY A 275 9.30 -7.32 -5.23
CA GLY A 275 10.13 -8.52 -5.37
C GLY A 275 11.44 -8.27 -6.12
N TRP A 276 11.82 -7.01 -6.38
CA TRP A 276 13.08 -6.66 -7.03
C TRP A 276 14.26 -7.03 -6.14
N LEU A 277 14.19 -6.66 -4.86
CA LEU A 277 15.23 -6.98 -3.89
C LEU A 277 15.22 -8.46 -3.50
N ASP A 278 14.06 -9.12 -3.49
CA ASP A 278 13.99 -10.57 -3.31
C ASP A 278 14.68 -11.33 -4.45
N SER A 279 14.52 -10.88 -5.69
CA SER A 279 15.15 -11.50 -6.87
C SER A 279 16.67 -11.30 -6.90
N CYS A 280 17.16 -10.15 -6.41
CA CYS A 280 18.60 -9.85 -6.35
C CYS A 280 19.33 -10.51 -5.18
N SER A 281 18.63 -10.96 -4.13
CA SER A 281 19.26 -11.44 -2.89
C SER A 281 19.65 -12.93 -2.90
N ASP A 282 19.87 -13.53 -4.08
CA ASP A 282 20.22 -14.95 -4.33
C ASP A 282 19.33 -15.98 -3.60
N GLY A 283 18.41 -16.63 -4.32
CA GLY A 283 17.88 -18.00 -4.05
C GLY A 283 17.18 -18.34 -2.71
N TRP A 284 17.29 -17.52 -1.66
CA TRP A 284 16.82 -17.82 -0.30
C TRP A 284 15.59 -16.99 0.10
N THR A 285 15.37 -15.84 -0.53
CA THR A 285 14.28 -14.92 -0.18
C THR A 285 13.17 -14.89 -1.21
N CYS A 286 13.41 -15.14 -2.50
CA CYS A 286 12.34 -15.24 -3.48
C CYS A 286 11.84 -16.69 -3.57
N CYS A 287 10.57 -16.92 -3.24
CA CYS A 287 9.91 -18.20 -3.47
C CYS A 287 8.68 -18.00 -4.35
N THR A 288 8.59 -18.79 -5.42
CA THR A 288 7.40 -18.82 -6.25
C THR A 288 6.33 -19.66 -5.57
N ALA A 289 5.11 -19.12 -5.49
CA ALA A 289 3.95 -19.96 -5.24
C ALA A 289 3.91 -21.06 -6.32
N PRO A 290 3.52 -22.31 -5.97
CA PRO A 290 3.23 -23.30 -6.99
C PRO A 290 2.20 -22.70 -7.95
N ALA A 291 2.42 -22.86 -9.26
CA ALA A 291 1.52 -22.31 -10.28
C ALA A 291 0.08 -22.62 -9.88
N SER A 292 -0.76 -21.58 -9.75
CA SER A 292 -2.20 -21.78 -9.61
C SER A 292 -2.64 -22.68 -10.76
N PRO A 293 -3.61 -23.60 -10.56
CA PRO A 293 -4.08 -24.44 -11.63
C PRO A 293 -4.39 -23.52 -12.79
N SER A 294 -3.65 -23.67 -13.89
CA SER A 294 -3.84 -22.88 -15.09
C SER A 294 -5.34 -22.83 -15.36
N TRP A 295 -5.85 -21.68 -15.76
CA TRP A 295 -7.19 -21.52 -16.34
C TRP A 295 -7.30 -22.37 -17.62
N SER A 296 -7.20 -23.69 -17.45
CA SER A 296 -7.45 -24.68 -18.47
C SER A 296 -8.97 -24.70 -18.57
N THR A 297 -9.43 -24.16 -19.68
CA THR A 297 -10.79 -24.29 -20.17
C THR A 297 -11.08 -25.75 -20.46
N SER A 298 -11.15 -26.60 -19.41
CA SER A 298 -11.85 -27.86 -19.50
C SER A 298 -13.34 -27.57 -19.36
N ARG A 299 -13.93 -27.02 -20.42
CA ARG A 299 -15.33 -27.35 -20.71
C ARG A 299 -15.34 -28.85 -20.98
N SER A 300 -15.54 -29.65 -19.93
CA SER A 300 -15.96 -31.02 -20.12
C SER A 300 -17.32 -30.97 -20.80
N SER A 301 -17.36 -31.53 -21.99
CA SER A 301 -18.58 -31.89 -22.68
C SER A 301 -19.36 -32.87 -21.82
N ALA A 302 -20.34 -32.37 -21.08
CA ALA A 302 -21.41 -33.19 -20.57
C ALA A 302 -22.42 -33.39 -21.71
N ARG A 303 -22.55 -34.65 -22.11
CA ARG A 303 -23.53 -35.17 -23.06
C ARG A 303 -24.94 -35.02 -22.53
#